data_AF-A0A6H1ZST3-F1
#
_entry.id   AF-A0A6H1ZST3-F1
#
_cell.length_a   1.000
_cell.length_b   1.000
_cell.length_c   1.000
_cell.angle_alpha   90.00
_cell.angle_beta   90.00
_cell.angle_gamma   90.00
#
_symmetry.space_group_name_H-M   'P 1'
#
loop_
_entity.id
_entity.type
_entity.pdbx_description
1 polymer ?
#
loop_
_entity_poly.entity_id
_entity_poly.type
_entity_poly.pdbx_seq_one_letter_code
_entity_poly.pdbx_strand_id
1 'polypeptide(L)'
;MLDEASWPAADRDLKAGAETLAATGAISNLNIRDHLQKVSESELGVLFVAFDGDMTFHARSTRSNSPYDTSLATFGDDPAEMHYVSLNPVIDRTLLYNEVRLTRTGGAEQSAEDTTSQSTYGKRTYRGTALLNSTDIAVNVLCGYLVARYKNANKLRMRSIEIMPQGSPNELYPKVLSYDISSRITCRLDQASLDAEYFIEGVEESCDASEMNWRTLWQLSDVSTELYTPAERTDSLWVLGADTAEWDTIVGGEATNWESVNGTTANEATYVTQTNDSSPVKDDLHTCDNMPAGNATIASVTVYLRIKQTGSVGDYQTTVIPIVEVGGTEYAGAAKNCTTSWATVSHTWTLSPDTGIAWTVAEVNALLIGYRTTPNAPAFDEKGQVCWCYAVCVNTPTW
;
A
#
# COMPACT_ATOMS: atom_id res chain seq x y z
N MET A 1 -5.74 -23.63 -11.11
CA MET A 1 -7.13 -23.20 -11.40
C MET A 1 -7.57 -23.50 -12.83
N LEU A 2 -7.21 -22.71 -13.85
CA LEU A 2 -7.66 -22.99 -15.23
C LEU A 2 -7.11 -24.32 -15.77
N ASP A 3 -5.92 -24.74 -15.32
CA ASP A 3 -5.37 -26.07 -15.62
C ASP A 3 -6.22 -27.20 -15.05
N GLU A 4 -6.65 -27.06 -13.80
CA GLU A 4 -7.55 -28.01 -13.14
C GLU A 4 -8.94 -28.02 -13.79
N ALA A 5 -9.36 -26.90 -14.37
CA ALA A 5 -10.57 -26.79 -15.19
C ALA A 5 -10.41 -27.36 -16.62
N SER A 6 -9.21 -27.82 -17.00
CA SER A 6 -8.87 -28.27 -18.35
C SER A 6 -9.12 -27.21 -19.44
N TRP A 7 -9.05 -25.91 -19.09
CA TRP A 7 -9.08 -24.85 -20.10
C TRP A 7 -7.83 -24.96 -20.98
N PRO A 8 -7.87 -24.83 -22.30
CA PRO A 8 -6.64 -24.96 -23.10
C PRO A 8 -5.62 -23.88 -22.75
N ALA A 9 -4.34 -24.22 -22.64
CA ALA A 9 -3.30 -23.24 -22.32
C ALA A 9 -3.08 -22.21 -23.44
N ALA A 10 -3.42 -22.57 -24.68
CA ALA A 10 -3.35 -21.69 -25.84
C ALA A 10 -4.47 -20.64 -25.86
N ASP A 11 -5.55 -20.85 -25.09
CA ASP A 11 -6.74 -20.01 -25.11
C ASP A 11 -6.78 -19.09 -23.87
N ARG A 12 -5.63 -18.57 -23.46
CA ARG A 12 -5.43 -17.81 -22.21
C ARG A 12 -4.38 -16.71 -22.38
N ASP A 13 -4.73 -15.48 -22.01
CA ASP A 13 -3.77 -14.39 -21.77
C ASP A 13 -3.88 -13.90 -20.32
N LEU A 14 -3.13 -14.55 -19.42
CA LEU A 14 -3.15 -14.21 -17.99
C LEU A 14 -1.90 -13.40 -17.64
N LYS A 15 -2.08 -12.13 -17.26
CA LYS A 15 -0.99 -11.35 -16.67
C LYS A 15 -0.75 -11.77 -15.23
N ALA A 16 0.50 -11.64 -14.78
CA ALA A 16 0.85 -11.86 -13.38
C ALA A 16 0.10 -10.85 -12.51
N GLY A 17 -0.50 -11.34 -11.43
CA GLY A 17 -1.24 -10.51 -10.51
C GLY A 17 -0.36 -9.59 -9.68
N ALA A 18 -0.96 -8.52 -9.15
CA ALA A 18 -0.26 -7.57 -8.28
C ALA A 18 -0.25 -7.99 -6.79
N GLU A 19 -0.91 -9.10 -6.45
CA GLU A 19 -1.09 -9.60 -5.08
C GLU A 19 -0.85 -11.11 -5.04
N THR A 20 -0.26 -11.60 -3.96
CA THR A 20 -0.23 -13.05 -3.71
C THR A 20 -1.53 -13.47 -3.05
N LEU A 21 -2.34 -14.27 -3.76
CA LEU A 21 -3.56 -14.85 -3.21
C LEU A 21 -3.29 -16.20 -2.53
N ALA A 22 -4.00 -16.46 -1.44
CA ALA A 22 -3.96 -17.71 -0.71
C ALA A 22 -4.53 -18.85 -1.57
N ALA A 23 -3.84 -19.98 -1.58
CA ALA A 23 -4.31 -21.18 -2.25
C ALA A 23 -5.61 -21.69 -1.60
N THR A 24 -6.60 -22.03 -2.43
CA THR A 24 -7.94 -22.44 -1.99
C THR A 24 -8.11 -23.95 -1.83
N GLY A 25 -7.03 -24.72 -2.04
CA GLY A 25 -7.04 -26.18 -2.00
C GLY A 25 -7.64 -26.80 -3.26
N ALA A 26 -8.13 -28.04 -3.15
CA ALA A 26 -8.67 -28.78 -4.29
C ALA A 26 -9.99 -28.16 -4.80
N ILE A 27 -10.04 -27.76 -6.08
CA ILE A 27 -11.22 -27.10 -6.65
C ILE A 27 -12.32 -28.06 -7.14
N SER A 28 -12.20 -29.36 -6.85
CA SER A 28 -13.04 -30.45 -7.38
C SER A 28 -14.57 -30.29 -7.18
N ASN A 29 -15.01 -29.40 -6.29
CA ASN A 29 -16.43 -29.06 -6.06
C ASN A 29 -16.73 -27.56 -6.09
N LEU A 30 -15.84 -26.74 -6.66
CA LEU A 30 -16.04 -25.29 -6.78
C LEU A 30 -16.59 -24.95 -8.17
N ASN A 31 -17.58 -24.04 -8.21
CA ASN A 31 -17.93 -23.37 -9.44
C ASN A 31 -16.75 -22.49 -9.85
N ILE A 32 -16.06 -22.88 -10.93
CA ILE A 32 -14.86 -22.18 -11.43
C ILE A 32 -15.18 -20.71 -11.74
N ARG A 33 -16.36 -20.39 -12.27
CA ARG A 33 -16.76 -19.00 -12.54
C ARG A 33 -16.79 -18.18 -11.26
N ASP A 34 -17.46 -18.68 -10.22
CA ASP A 34 -17.59 -17.96 -8.96
C ASP A 34 -16.23 -17.81 -8.27
N HIS A 35 -15.35 -18.81 -8.45
CA HIS A 35 -13.99 -18.76 -7.94
C HIS A 35 -13.12 -17.73 -8.68
N LEU A 36 -13.19 -17.71 -10.00
CA LEU A 36 -12.52 -16.73 -10.85
C LEU A 36 -13.01 -15.30 -10.57
N GLN A 37 -14.31 -15.12 -10.33
CA GLN A 37 -14.87 -13.85 -9.87
C GLN A 37 -14.28 -13.45 -8.52
N LYS A 38 -14.15 -14.39 -7.57
CA LYS A 38 -13.57 -14.11 -6.26
C LYS A 38 -12.07 -13.74 -6.34
N VAL A 39 -11.33 -14.34 -7.27
CA VAL A 39 -9.94 -13.95 -7.59
C VAL A 39 -9.91 -12.50 -8.10
N SER A 40 -10.74 -12.18 -9.09
CA SER A 40 -10.87 -10.81 -9.62
C SER A 40 -11.23 -9.80 -8.53
N GLU A 41 -12.15 -10.13 -7.62
CA GLU A 41 -12.54 -9.29 -6.47
C GLU A 41 -11.39 -9.10 -5.47
N SER A 42 -10.63 -10.17 -5.17
CA SER A 42 -9.56 -10.14 -4.16
C SER A 42 -8.34 -9.39 -4.66
N GLU A 43 -8.07 -9.42 -5.96
CA GLU A 43 -6.97 -8.69 -6.59
C GLU A 43 -7.37 -7.29 -7.09
N LEU A 44 -8.69 -7.05 -7.22
CA LEU A 44 -9.27 -5.92 -7.94
C LEU A 44 -8.82 -5.86 -9.41
N GLY A 45 -8.56 -7.02 -10.00
CA GLY A 45 -8.24 -7.17 -11.43
C GLY A 45 -9.51 -7.24 -12.28
N VAL A 46 -9.31 -7.33 -13.59
CA VAL A 46 -10.37 -7.50 -14.59
C VAL A 46 -10.18 -8.82 -15.31
N LEU A 47 -11.18 -9.69 -15.20
CA LEU A 47 -11.24 -10.96 -15.89
C LEU A 47 -12.34 -10.92 -16.95
N PHE A 48 -12.00 -11.24 -18.19
CA PHE A 48 -12.93 -11.24 -19.32
C PHE A 48 -12.48 -12.24 -20.39
N VAL A 49 -13.34 -12.50 -21.37
CA VAL A 49 -12.95 -13.21 -22.59
C VAL A 49 -12.70 -12.16 -23.65
N ALA A 50 -11.50 -12.13 -24.21
CA ALA A 50 -11.11 -11.17 -25.23
C ALA A 50 -11.75 -11.50 -26.59
N PHE A 51 -11.66 -10.58 -27.53
CA PHE A 51 -12.28 -10.72 -28.86
C PHE A 51 -11.76 -11.93 -29.66
N ASP A 52 -10.53 -12.36 -29.42
CA ASP A 52 -9.94 -13.58 -29.99
C ASP A 52 -10.46 -14.88 -29.35
N GLY A 53 -11.24 -14.78 -28.28
CA GLY A 53 -11.81 -15.91 -27.54
C GLY A 53 -10.97 -16.35 -26.34
N ASP A 54 -9.83 -15.71 -26.09
CA ASP A 54 -8.94 -16.09 -25.00
C ASP A 54 -9.48 -15.61 -23.65
N MET A 55 -9.30 -16.43 -22.62
CA MET A 55 -9.55 -16.01 -21.24
C MET A 55 -8.44 -15.05 -20.80
N THR A 56 -8.79 -13.80 -20.57
CA THR A 56 -7.85 -12.71 -20.30
C THR A 56 -7.98 -12.20 -18.88
N PHE A 57 -6.85 -12.09 -18.18
CA PHE A 57 -6.77 -11.47 -16.87
C PHE A 57 -5.81 -10.29 -16.87
N HIS A 58 -6.33 -9.12 -16.51
CA HIS A 58 -5.57 -7.91 -16.26
C HIS A 58 -5.51 -7.67 -14.76
N ALA A 59 -4.30 -7.62 -14.21
CA ALA A 59 -4.09 -7.11 -12.86
C ALA A 59 -4.55 -5.65 -12.79
N ARG A 60 -4.87 -5.15 -11.59
CA ARG A 60 -5.33 -3.75 -11.43
C ARG A 60 -4.36 -2.73 -12.03
N SER A 61 -3.04 -3.00 -11.96
CA SER A 61 -1.99 -2.13 -12.46
C SER A 61 -1.79 -2.23 -13.98
N THR A 62 -2.31 -3.27 -14.63
CA THR A 62 -2.15 -3.47 -16.07
C THR A 62 -2.69 -2.27 -16.85
N ARG A 63 -3.83 -1.72 -16.44
CA ARG A 63 -4.47 -0.55 -17.08
C ARG A 63 -3.72 0.78 -16.87
N SER A 64 -2.74 0.81 -15.97
CA SER A 64 -1.85 1.97 -15.75
C SER A 64 -0.53 1.87 -16.52
N ASN A 65 -0.32 0.80 -17.30
CA ASN A 65 0.89 0.54 -18.05
C ASN A 65 0.60 0.42 -19.55
N SER A 66 1.63 0.63 -20.38
CA SER A 66 1.56 0.41 -21.82
C SER A 66 1.08 -1.01 -22.16
N PRO A 67 0.18 -1.19 -23.16
CA PRO A 67 -0.35 -0.17 -24.07
C PRO A 67 -1.61 0.56 -23.58
N TYR A 68 -2.11 0.27 -22.38
CA TYR A 68 -3.38 0.80 -21.85
C TYR A 68 -3.24 2.18 -21.19
N ASP A 69 -2.01 2.66 -21.02
CA ASP A 69 -1.69 3.96 -20.44
C ASP A 69 -1.93 5.15 -21.39
N THR A 70 -2.27 4.89 -22.65
CA THR A 70 -2.47 5.88 -23.71
C THR A 70 -3.83 5.73 -24.37
N SER A 71 -4.53 6.84 -24.60
CA SER A 71 -5.80 6.83 -25.35
C SER A 71 -5.58 6.46 -26.82
N LEU A 72 -6.43 5.55 -27.34
CA LEU A 72 -6.32 5.03 -28.69
C LEU A 72 -7.03 5.88 -29.75
N ALA A 73 -8.03 6.66 -29.35
CA ALA A 73 -8.81 7.57 -30.20
C ALA A 73 -9.61 8.58 -29.37
N THR A 74 -9.91 9.72 -29.99
CA THR A 74 -10.77 10.76 -29.42
C THR A 74 -12.12 10.76 -30.13
N PHE A 75 -13.18 10.65 -29.33
CA PHE A 75 -14.58 10.71 -29.77
C PHE A 75 -15.20 12.04 -29.34
N GLY A 76 -15.83 12.74 -30.28
CA GLY A 76 -16.34 14.09 -30.08
C GLY A 76 -17.01 14.67 -31.32
N ASP A 77 -17.33 15.97 -31.27
CA ASP A 77 -18.10 16.66 -32.31
C ASP A 77 -17.23 17.53 -33.22
N ASP A 78 -15.93 17.67 -32.94
CA ASP A 78 -15.03 18.52 -33.73
C ASP A 78 -14.56 17.85 -35.04
N PRO A 79 -14.16 18.62 -36.07
CA PRO A 79 -13.84 18.11 -37.41
C PRO A 79 -12.69 17.09 -37.52
N ALA A 80 -11.91 16.87 -36.46
CA ALA A 80 -10.80 15.91 -36.43
C ALA A 80 -11.04 14.74 -35.46
N GLU A 81 -12.26 14.64 -34.93
CA GLU A 81 -12.65 13.67 -33.91
C GLU A 81 -13.59 12.60 -34.48
N MET A 82 -13.68 11.48 -33.77
CA MET A 82 -14.59 10.40 -34.12
C MET A 82 -16.01 10.73 -33.64
N HIS A 83 -16.91 11.00 -34.57
CA HIS A 83 -18.30 11.27 -34.23
C HIS A 83 -18.99 10.06 -33.58
N TYR A 84 -19.77 10.33 -32.54
CA TYR A 84 -20.64 9.36 -31.87
C TYR A 84 -22.12 9.70 -32.11
N VAL A 85 -23.00 8.74 -31.84
CA VAL A 85 -24.46 8.94 -31.91
C VAL A 85 -24.99 9.50 -30.61
N SER A 86 -24.56 8.92 -29.48
CA SER A 86 -24.91 9.44 -28.16
C SER A 86 -23.82 9.19 -27.12
N LEU A 87 -23.67 10.15 -26.20
CA LEU A 87 -22.98 9.98 -24.94
C LEU A 87 -23.99 9.94 -23.81
N ASN A 88 -23.74 9.10 -22.79
CA ASN A 88 -24.61 8.95 -21.63
C ASN A 88 -23.94 9.48 -20.34
N PRO A 89 -23.90 10.81 -20.14
CA PRO A 89 -23.43 11.43 -18.91
C PRO A 89 -24.34 11.08 -17.73
N VAL A 90 -23.77 10.61 -16.62
CA VAL A 90 -24.52 10.36 -15.38
C VAL A 90 -23.82 10.97 -14.18
N ILE A 91 -24.63 11.57 -13.30
CA ILE A 91 -24.25 11.95 -11.93
C ILE A 91 -25.23 11.21 -11.01
N ASP A 92 -24.75 10.14 -10.38
CA ASP A 92 -25.58 9.28 -9.53
C ASP A 92 -24.79 8.78 -8.31
N ARG A 93 -25.52 8.21 -7.34
CA ARG A 93 -24.95 7.65 -6.10
C ARG A 93 -24.75 6.14 -6.17
N THR A 94 -24.82 5.53 -7.36
CA THR A 94 -24.81 4.07 -7.53
C THR A 94 -23.47 3.48 -7.10
N LEU A 95 -22.38 4.19 -7.41
CA LEU A 95 -21.01 3.80 -7.09
C LEU A 95 -20.45 4.55 -5.87
N LEU A 96 -21.32 5.01 -4.94
CA LEU A 96 -20.87 5.75 -3.76
C LEU A 96 -20.61 4.80 -2.58
N TYR A 97 -19.34 4.64 -2.21
CA TYR A 97 -18.90 3.93 -1.01
C TYR A 97 -17.89 4.79 -0.25
N ASN A 98 -18.22 5.19 0.98
CA ASN A 98 -17.36 6.00 1.85
C ASN A 98 -17.04 5.31 3.19
N GLU A 99 -17.47 4.07 3.32
CA GLU A 99 -16.95 3.08 4.24
C GLU A 99 -16.85 1.75 3.49
N VAL A 100 -15.71 1.08 3.62
CA VAL A 100 -15.50 -0.25 3.06
C VAL A 100 -15.07 -1.16 4.19
N ARG A 101 -15.70 -2.33 4.28
CA ARG A 101 -15.38 -3.37 5.28
C ARG A 101 -15.19 -4.70 4.58
N LEU A 102 -13.99 -5.26 4.66
CA LEU A 102 -13.62 -6.47 3.95
C LEU A 102 -13.04 -7.50 4.91
N THR A 103 -13.22 -8.78 4.59
CA THR A 103 -12.67 -9.88 5.39
C THR A 103 -12.17 -10.98 4.45
N ARG A 104 -10.88 -11.32 4.55
CA ARG A 104 -10.34 -12.51 3.90
C ARG A 104 -10.72 -13.78 4.64
N THR A 105 -10.65 -14.91 3.96
CA THR A 105 -10.87 -16.22 4.58
C THR A 105 -9.85 -16.45 5.70
N GLY A 106 -10.33 -16.70 6.92
CA GLY A 106 -9.48 -16.93 8.10
C GLY A 106 -8.77 -15.69 8.65
N GLY A 107 -9.16 -14.47 8.24
CA GLY A 107 -8.62 -13.21 8.74
C GLY A 107 -9.62 -12.39 9.56
N ALA A 108 -9.18 -11.24 10.08
CA ALA A 108 -10.04 -10.28 10.77
C ALA A 108 -10.72 -9.31 9.78
N GLU A 109 -11.86 -8.72 10.19
CA GLU A 109 -12.48 -7.64 9.42
C GLU A 109 -11.54 -6.42 9.38
N GLN A 110 -11.26 -5.94 8.17
CA GLN A 110 -10.56 -4.70 7.91
C GLN A 110 -11.54 -3.64 7.46
N SER A 111 -11.22 -2.37 7.71
CA SER A 111 -12.07 -1.26 7.29
C SER A 111 -11.29 -0.03 6.91
N ALA A 112 -11.80 0.71 5.93
CA ALA A 112 -11.39 2.07 5.62
C ALA A 112 -12.63 2.96 5.51
N GLU A 113 -12.49 4.24 5.83
CA GLU A 113 -13.56 5.22 5.73
C GLU A 113 -13.06 6.63 5.36
N ASP A 114 -13.94 7.44 4.80
CA ASP A 114 -13.70 8.86 4.53
C ASP A 114 -14.76 9.70 5.26
N THR A 115 -14.38 10.30 6.39
CA THR A 115 -15.29 11.06 7.28
C THR A 115 -15.81 12.34 6.62
N THR A 116 -15.03 12.96 5.73
CA THR A 116 -15.44 14.13 4.94
C THR A 116 -16.55 13.76 3.96
N SER A 117 -16.38 12.66 3.23
CA SER A 117 -17.39 12.11 2.33
C SER A 117 -18.64 11.67 3.09
N GLN A 118 -18.49 11.01 4.25
CA GLN A 118 -19.62 10.65 5.10
C GLN A 118 -20.41 11.89 5.58
N SER A 119 -19.71 12.97 5.94
CA SER A 119 -20.37 14.23 6.32
C SER A 119 -21.14 14.85 5.14
N THR A 120 -20.66 14.68 3.92
CA THR A 120 -21.26 15.27 2.71
C THR A 120 -22.41 14.43 2.14
N TYR A 121 -22.24 13.11 2.08
CA TYR A 121 -23.14 12.21 1.36
C TYR A 121 -23.86 11.19 2.25
N GLY A 122 -23.62 11.23 3.56
CA GLY A 122 -24.07 10.22 4.51
C GLY A 122 -23.26 8.93 4.41
N LYS A 123 -23.38 8.07 5.42
CA LYS A 123 -22.65 6.79 5.47
C LYS A 123 -23.15 5.81 4.40
N ARG A 124 -22.22 5.29 3.58
CA ARG A 124 -22.46 4.32 2.51
C ARG A 124 -21.42 3.22 2.59
N THR A 125 -21.84 2.08 3.12
CA THR A 125 -20.95 0.95 3.42
C THR A 125 -20.96 -0.09 2.31
N TYR A 126 -19.79 -0.42 1.78
CA TYR A 126 -19.56 -1.63 1.00
C TYR A 126 -19.01 -2.75 1.90
N ARG A 127 -19.52 -3.97 1.74
CA ARG A 127 -19.09 -5.14 2.52
C ARG A 127 -18.71 -6.30 1.60
N GLY A 128 -17.58 -6.92 1.87
CA GLY A 128 -17.09 -8.10 1.16
C GLY A 128 -16.49 -9.11 2.14
N THR A 129 -16.69 -10.39 1.90
CA THR A 129 -16.16 -11.46 2.75
C THR A 129 -15.59 -12.59 1.91
N ALA A 130 -14.86 -13.50 2.57
CA ALA A 130 -14.22 -14.66 1.96
C ALA A 130 -13.26 -14.28 0.80
N LEU A 131 -12.58 -13.14 0.94
CA LEU A 131 -11.52 -12.75 0.00
C LEU A 131 -10.32 -13.71 0.12
N LEU A 132 -9.54 -13.77 -0.96
CA LEU A 132 -8.42 -14.68 -1.13
C LEU A 132 -7.07 -14.02 -0.85
N ASN A 133 -7.02 -12.75 -0.42
CA ASN A 133 -5.77 -12.09 -0.04
C ASN A 133 -5.05 -12.89 1.06
N SER A 134 -3.71 -12.90 1.02
CA SER A 134 -2.91 -13.71 1.95
C SER A 134 -2.77 -13.09 3.33
N THR A 135 -2.89 -11.76 3.46
CA THR A 135 -2.73 -11.05 4.73
C THR A 135 -3.88 -10.07 4.99
N ASP A 136 -4.09 -9.74 6.27
CA ASP A 136 -5.07 -8.70 6.66
C ASP A 136 -4.66 -7.32 6.15
N ILE A 137 -3.36 -7.07 5.96
CA ILE A 137 -2.85 -5.80 5.45
C ILE A 137 -3.25 -5.60 4.00
N ALA A 138 -3.08 -6.60 3.15
CA ALA A 138 -3.53 -6.52 1.76
C ALA A 138 -5.04 -6.20 1.67
N VAL A 139 -5.85 -6.80 2.54
CA VAL A 139 -7.28 -6.48 2.65
C VAL A 139 -7.52 -5.03 3.12
N ASN A 140 -6.71 -4.53 4.06
CA ASN A 140 -6.78 -3.14 4.49
C ASN A 140 -6.45 -2.16 3.34
N VAL A 141 -5.42 -2.45 2.54
CA VAL A 141 -5.08 -1.65 1.36
C VAL A 141 -6.20 -1.69 0.33
N LEU A 142 -6.83 -2.85 0.10
CA LEU A 142 -8.03 -2.96 -0.75
C LEU A 142 -9.19 -2.10 -0.26
N CYS A 143 -9.42 -2.06 1.06
CA CYS A 143 -10.45 -1.18 1.64
C CYS A 143 -10.16 0.29 1.28
N GLY A 144 -8.91 0.73 1.48
CA GLY A 144 -8.47 2.09 1.15
C GLY A 144 -8.65 2.42 -0.33
N TYR A 145 -8.30 1.50 -1.21
CA TYR A 145 -8.46 1.67 -2.66
C TYR A 145 -9.94 1.86 -3.04
N LEU A 146 -10.83 0.99 -2.55
CA LEU A 146 -12.26 1.07 -2.85
C LEU A 146 -12.89 2.37 -2.32
N VAL A 147 -12.52 2.81 -1.11
CA VAL A 147 -12.97 4.11 -0.59
C VAL A 147 -12.46 5.23 -1.49
N ALA A 148 -11.18 5.25 -1.83
CA ALA A 148 -10.62 6.31 -2.66
C ALA A 148 -11.29 6.41 -4.04
N ARG A 149 -11.59 5.26 -4.65
CA ARG A 149 -12.26 5.14 -5.95
C ARG A 149 -13.72 5.61 -5.91
N TYR A 150 -14.43 5.31 -4.83
CA TYR A 150 -15.89 5.41 -4.78
C TYR A 150 -16.44 6.42 -3.76
N LYS A 151 -15.61 7.17 -3.04
CA LYS A 151 -16.07 8.13 -2.01
C LYS A 151 -16.81 9.36 -2.55
N ASN A 152 -16.75 9.66 -3.84
CA ASN A 152 -17.28 10.90 -4.40
C ASN A 152 -18.44 10.62 -5.37
N ALA A 153 -19.66 11.00 -4.99
CA ALA A 153 -20.86 10.83 -5.83
C ALA A 153 -21.15 12.00 -6.78
N ASN A 154 -20.40 13.11 -6.68
CA ASN A 154 -20.59 14.31 -7.49
C ASN A 154 -19.77 14.29 -8.80
N LYS A 155 -19.07 13.19 -9.09
CA LYS A 155 -18.26 13.08 -10.30
C LYS A 155 -19.16 12.76 -11.50
N LEU A 156 -19.20 13.67 -12.48
CA LEU A 156 -19.77 13.39 -13.78
C LEU A 156 -18.97 12.27 -14.44
N ARG A 157 -19.62 11.17 -14.78
CA ARG A 157 -19.01 10.03 -15.48
C ARG A 157 -19.80 9.70 -16.73
N MET A 158 -19.11 9.29 -17.80
CA MET A 158 -19.79 8.67 -18.93
C MET A 158 -20.11 7.23 -18.59
N ARG A 159 -21.38 6.85 -18.68
CA ARG A 159 -21.79 5.45 -18.51
C ARG A 159 -21.58 4.64 -19.78
N SER A 160 -21.83 5.25 -20.93
CA SER A 160 -21.70 4.60 -22.23
C SER A 160 -21.54 5.61 -23.36
N ILE A 161 -20.99 5.13 -24.46
CA ILE A 161 -20.94 5.80 -25.77
C ILE A 161 -21.58 4.89 -26.81
N GLU A 162 -22.41 5.46 -27.67
CA GLU A 162 -23.05 4.77 -28.80
C GLU A 162 -22.45 5.23 -30.12
N ILE A 163 -22.07 4.28 -30.95
CA ILE A 163 -21.40 4.50 -32.23
C ILE A 163 -22.16 3.74 -33.32
N MET A 164 -22.42 4.42 -34.45
CA MET A 164 -22.88 3.81 -35.69
C MET A 164 -21.75 3.95 -36.73
N PRO A 165 -20.94 2.90 -36.95
CA PRO A 165 -19.74 2.99 -37.78
C PRO A 165 -20.02 3.36 -39.24
N GLN A 166 -21.25 3.17 -39.73
CA GLN A 166 -21.68 3.61 -41.07
C GLN A 166 -21.57 5.11 -41.31
N GLY A 167 -21.60 5.95 -40.27
CA GLY A 167 -21.50 7.41 -40.41
C GLY A 167 -20.15 7.85 -40.99
N SER A 168 -19.08 7.20 -40.56
CA SER A 168 -17.71 7.40 -41.05
C SER A 168 -17.00 6.04 -41.19
N PRO A 169 -17.33 5.25 -42.24
CA PRO A 169 -16.94 3.85 -42.32
C PRO A 169 -15.43 3.60 -42.24
N ASN A 170 -14.63 4.43 -42.94
CA ASN A 170 -13.18 4.27 -42.99
C ASN A 170 -12.50 4.54 -41.65
N GLU A 171 -13.17 5.28 -40.77
CA GLU A 171 -12.62 5.75 -39.51
C GLU A 171 -13.13 4.90 -38.34
N LEU A 172 -14.44 4.62 -38.30
CA LEU A 172 -15.11 3.98 -37.16
C LEU A 172 -15.06 2.45 -37.21
N TYR A 173 -15.21 1.80 -38.37
CA TYR A 173 -15.17 0.33 -38.46
C TYR A 173 -13.86 -0.26 -37.90
N PRO A 174 -12.67 0.28 -38.22
CA PRO A 174 -11.44 -0.22 -37.63
C PRO A 174 -11.42 -0.14 -36.10
N LYS A 175 -12.14 0.81 -35.48
CA LYS A 175 -12.15 0.99 -34.02
C LYS A 175 -13.12 0.01 -33.36
N VAL A 176 -14.38 -0.02 -33.83
CA VAL A 176 -15.41 -0.89 -33.24
C VAL A 176 -15.06 -2.37 -33.34
N LEU A 177 -14.30 -2.77 -34.37
CA LEU A 177 -13.86 -4.15 -34.57
C LEU A 177 -12.54 -4.53 -33.90
N SER A 178 -11.76 -3.56 -33.41
CA SER A 178 -10.43 -3.84 -32.81
C SER A 178 -10.32 -3.47 -31.34
N TYR A 179 -11.19 -2.58 -30.84
CA TYR A 179 -11.16 -2.17 -29.44
C TYR A 179 -11.90 -3.20 -28.60
N ASP A 180 -11.25 -3.62 -27.52
CA ASP A 180 -11.76 -4.61 -26.58
C ASP A 180 -11.90 -4.00 -25.17
N ILE A 181 -12.38 -4.79 -24.21
CA ILE A 181 -12.39 -4.46 -22.79
C ILE A 181 -10.98 -4.04 -22.33
N SER A 182 -10.90 -3.00 -21.50
CA SER A 182 -9.67 -2.31 -21.08
C SER A 182 -9.05 -1.37 -22.13
N SER A 183 -9.56 -1.28 -23.36
CA SER A 183 -9.10 -0.26 -24.31
C SER A 183 -9.41 1.13 -23.75
N ARG A 184 -8.44 2.05 -23.87
CA ARG A 184 -8.57 3.43 -23.41
C ARG A 184 -8.95 4.35 -24.56
N ILE A 185 -9.96 5.19 -24.34
CA ILE A 185 -10.45 6.17 -25.30
C ILE A 185 -10.65 7.52 -24.63
N THR A 186 -10.60 8.60 -25.42
CA THR A 186 -10.96 9.95 -24.96
C THR A 186 -12.37 10.25 -25.44
N CYS A 187 -13.25 10.69 -24.54
CA CYS A 187 -14.59 11.15 -24.89
C CYS A 187 -14.70 12.65 -24.59
N ARG A 188 -15.21 13.40 -25.56
CA ARG A 188 -15.44 14.83 -25.48
C ARG A 188 -16.91 15.16 -25.65
N LEU A 189 -17.39 16.04 -24.78
CA LEU A 189 -18.73 16.58 -24.83
C LEU A 189 -18.63 18.09 -24.63
N ASP A 190 -18.56 18.83 -25.74
CA ASP A 190 -18.32 20.28 -25.76
C ASP A 190 -19.38 21.04 -24.96
N GLN A 191 -20.63 20.59 -25.04
CA GLN A 191 -21.78 21.17 -24.34
C GLN A 191 -21.66 21.06 -22.81
N ALA A 192 -20.82 20.15 -22.31
CA ALA A 192 -20.52 19.96 -20.89
C ALA A 192 -19.06 20.32 -20.54
N SER A 193 -18.27 20.81 -21.49
CA SER A 193 -16.81 21.03 -21.36
C SER A 193 -16.10 19.83 -20.74
N LEU A 194 -16.54 18.63 -21.11
CA LEU A 194 -15.96 17.39 -20.62
C LEU A 194 -14.95 16.90 -21.65
N ASP A 195 -13.69 16.78 -21.22
CA ASP A 195 -12.60 16.13 -21.96
C ASP A 195 -11.93 15.16 -20.98
N ALA A 196 -12.27 13.89 -21.09
CA ALA A 196 -11.83 12.86 -20.15
C ALA A 196 -11.60 11.52 -20.84
N GLU A 197 -10.78 10.70 -20.19
CA GLU A 197 -10.42 9.39 -20.70
C GLU A 197 -11.13 8.28 -19.94
N TYR A 198 -11.49 7.25 -20.69
CA TYR A 198 -12.33 6.15 -20.23
C TYR A 198 -11.76 4.81 -20.68
N PHE A 199 -11.94 3.78 -19.85
CA PHE A 199 -11.77 2.40 -20.25
C PHE A 199 -13.09 1.83 -20.74
N ILE A 200 -13.04 1.01 -21.80
CA ILE A 200 -14.16 0.18 -22.22
C ILE A 200 -14.30 -0.99 -21.23
N GLU A 201 -15.47 -1.14 -20.63
CA GLU A 201 -15.80 -2.20 -19.65
C GLU A 201 -16.76 -3.24 -20.21
N GLY A 202 -17.41 -2.94 -21.32
CA GLY A 202 -18.35 -3.84 -21.97
C GLY A 202 -18.62 -3.39 -23.39
N VAL A 203 -18.84 -4.37 -24.26
CA VAL A 203 -19.15 -4.16 -25.68
C VAL A 203 -20.48 -4.83 -25.96
N GLU A 204 -21.43 -4.06 -26.47
CA GLU A 204 -22.70 -4.56 -27.00
C GLU A 204 -22.77 -4.19 -28.47
N GLU A 205 -23.00 -5.18 -29.33
CA GLU A 205 -23.15 -5.00 -30.77
C GLU A 205 -24.53 -5.48 -31.20
N SER A 206 -25.21 -4.66 -32.01
CA SER A 206 -26.43 -5.06 -32.68
C SER A 206 -26.36 -4.72 -34.16
N CYS A 207 -26.82 -5.65 -34.99
CA CYS A 207 -26.91 -5.43 -36.43
C CYS A 207 -28.35 -5.65 -36.89
N ASP A 208 -28.84 -4.73 -37.71
CA ASP A 208 -30.06 -4.88 -38.48
C ASP A 208 -29.68 -4.98 -39.95
N ALA A 209 -29.72 -6.21 -40.48
CA ALA A 209 -29.38 -6.48 -41.87
C ALA A 209 -30.39 -5.89 -42.86
N SER A 210 -31.63 -5.61 -42.45
CA SER A 210 -32.66 -5.02 -43.31
C SER A 210 -32.45 -3.52 -43.49
N GLU A 211 -31.98 -2.85 -42.45
CA GLU A 211 -31.64 -1.44 -42.46
C GLU A 211 -30.15 -1.19 -42.80
N MET A 212 -29.37 -2.27 -42.96
CA MET A 212 -27.90 -2.25 -43.09
C MET A 212 -27.23 -1.45 -41.96
N ASN A 213 -27.82 -1.53 -40.76
CA ASN A 213 -27.42 -0.76 -39.59
C ASN A 213 -26.62 -1.62 -38.62
N TRP A 214 -25.60 -1.03 -38.01
CA TRP A 214 -24.68 -1.64 -37.05
C TRP A 214 -24.57 -0.62 -35.94
N ARG A 215 -24.77 -1.07 -34.72
CA ARG A 215 -24.71 -0.24 -33.54
C ARG A 215 -23.76 -0.90 -32.56
N THR A 216 -22.76 -0.15 -32.14
CA THR A 216 -21.84 -0.53 -31.07
C THR A 216 -22.10 0.38 -29.87
N LEU A 217 -22.37 -0.22 -28.72
CA LEU A 217 -22.49 0.46 -27.44
C LEU A 217 -21.34 0.01 -26.55
N TRP A 218 -20.46 0.94 -26.19
CA TRP A 218 -19.42 0.68 -25.21
C TRP A 218 -19.84 1.20 -23.84
N GLN A 219 -19.72 0.35 -22.83
CA GLN A 219 -19.85 0.75 -21.43
C GLN A 219 -18.50 1.28 -20.94
N LEU A 220 -18.53 2.36 -20.16
CA LEU A 220 -17.32 3.12 -19.83
C LEU A 220 -17.10 3.25 -18.32
N SER A 221 -15.83 3.22 -17.91
CA SER A 221 -15.36 3.64 -16.60
C SER A 221 -14.30 4.72 -16.74
N ASP A 222 -14.24 5.66 -15.78
CA ASP A 222 -13.36 6.82 -15.84
C ASP A 222 -11.95 6.46 -15.33
N VAL A 223 -10.94 6.72 -16.15
CA VAL A 223 -9.53 6.39 -15.86
C VAL A 223 -9.06 7.05 -14.56
N SER A 224 -9.47 8.28 -14.28
CA SER A 224 -9.01 9.02 -13.09
C SER A 224 -9.63 8.51 -11.78
N THR A 225 -10.56 7.54 -11.84
CA THR A 225 -11.02 6.81 -10.65
C THR A 225 -10.14 5.60 -10.29
N GLU A 226 -9.22 5.20 -11.17
CA GLU A 226 -8.37 4.00 -11.01
C GLU A 226 -7.01 4.28 -10.35
N LEU A 227 -6.67 5.53 -10.02
CA LEU A 227 -5.36 5.89 -9.47
C LEU A 227 -5.47 6.18 -7.96
N TYR A 228 -5.15 5.19 -7.11
CA TYR A 228 -4.98 5.35 -5.67
C TYR A 228 -3.59 4.87 -5.24
N THR A 229 -2.84 5.76 -4.60
CA THR A 229 -1.65 5.39 -3.82
C THR A 229 -2.06 5.31 -2.35
N PRO A 230 -1.79 4.20 -1.65
CA PRO A 230 -2.01 4.11 -0.20
C PRO A 230 -1.37 5.27 0.54
N ALA A 231 -2.03 5.74 1.59
CA ALA A 231 -1.42 6.74 2.45
C ALA A 231 -0.21 6.14 3.18
N GLU A 232 0.79 6.97 3.40
CA GLU A 232 1.89 6.64 4.29
C GLU A 232 1.34 6.37 5.71
N ARG A 233 1.87 5.36 6.37
CA ARG A 233 1.54 4.99 7.74
C ARG A 233 2.80 4.85 8.59
N THR A 234 2.58 4.79 9.89
CA THR A 234 3.62 4.70 10.90
C THR A 234 3.43 3.45 11.74
N ASP A 235 4.38 2.53 11.68
CA ASP A 235 4.41 1.31 12.50
C ASP A 235 5.50 1.44 13.57
N SER A 236 5.16 1.21 14.84
CA SER A 236 6.12 1.23 15.95
C SER A 236 6.58 -0.19 16.25
N LEU A 237 7.90 -0.39 16.36
CA LEU A 237 8.56 -1.67 16.61
C LEU A 237 9.22 -1.62 17.99
N TRP A 238 8.67 -2.35 18.95
CA TRP A 238 9.14 -2.32 20.34
C TRP A 238 10.19 -3.39 20.59
N VAL A 239 11.07 -3.13 21.57
CA VAL A 239 12.08 -4.10 22.01
C VAL A 239 11.41 -5.36 22.56
N LEU A 240 11.89 -6.53 22.10
CA LEU A 240 11.39 -7.84 22.52
C LEU A 240 12.40 -8.65 23.34
N GLY A 241 13.69 -8.37 23.18
CA GLY A 241 14.76 -9.11 23.84
C GLY A 241 16.15 -8.64 23.38
N ALA A 242 17.19 -8.98 24.14
CA ALA A 242 18.57 -8.67 23.79
C ALA A 242 19.13 -9.61 22.71
N ASP A 243 19.98 -9.08 21.82
CA ASP A 243 20.65 -9.86 20.78
C ASP A 243 22.17 -9.97 21.01
N THR A 244 22.81 -8.91 21.51
CA THR A 244 24.22 -8.92 21.93
C THR A 244 24.35 -9.00 23.45
N ALA A 245 25.59 -9.17 23.95
CA ALA A 245 25.84 -9.20 25.38
C ALA A 245 25.43 -7.87 26.04
N GLU A 246 24.67 -7.94 27.12
CA GLU A 246 24.13 -6.80 27.86
C GLU A 246 25.24 -6.13 28.69
N TRP A 247 25.86 -5.08 28.15
CA TRP A 247 27.08 -4.50 28.73
C TRP A 247 26.85 -3.38 29.73
N ASP A 248 25.60 -2.94 29.91
CA ASP A 248 25.22 -1.83 30.76
C ASP A 248 24.54 -2.30 32.06
N THR A 249 24.57 -1.43 33.06
CA THR A 249 24.02 -1.71 34.39
C THR A 249 22.53 -1.41 34.44
N ILE A 250 21.79 -2.35 35.00
CA ILE A 250 20.35 -2.27 35.21
C ILE A 250 20.07 -1.56 36.52
N VAL A 251 19.14 -0.61 36.50
CA VAL A 251 18.59 0.04 37.70
C VAL A 251 17.07 -0.04 37.66
N GLY A 252 16.45 -0.37 38.79
CA GLY A 252 14.99 -0.42 38.93
C GLY A 252 14.40 -1.81 39.17
N GLY A 253 15.23 -2.85 39.25
CA GLY A 253 14.83 -4.19 39.70
C GLY A 253 14.52 -5.20 38.60
N GLU A 254 14.66 -4.81 37.33
CA GLU A 254 14.56 -5.72 36.18
C GLU A 254 15.71 -6.73 36.17
N ALA A 255 15.50 -7.89 35.53
CA ALA A 255 16.47 -8.97 35.50
C ALA A 255 17.50 -8.79 34.38
N THR A 256 17.10 -8.14 33.28
CA THR A 256 17.93 -7.88 32.09
C THR A 256 17.80 -6.42 31.63
N ASN A 257 18.74 -5.95 30.80
CA ASN A 257 18.75 -4.57 30.34
C ASN A 257 17.57 -4.23 29.42
N TRP A 258 17.18 -5.15 28.55
CA TRP A 258 16.12 -4.95 27.57
C TRP A 258 14.76 -4.77 28.27
N GLU A 259 14.55 -5.41 29.43
CA GLU A 259 13.35 -5.24 30.27
C GLU A 259 13.22 -3.80 30.79
N SER A 260 14.33 -3.08 30.96
CA SER A 260 14.32 -1.69 31.43
C SER A 260 14.00 -0.67 30.33
N VAL A 261 13.95 -1.08 29.06
CA VAL A 261 13.74 -0.17 27.91
C VAL A 261 12.58 -0.57 26.99
N ASN A 262 11.94 -1.72 27.22
CA ASN A 262 10.91 -2.32 26.35
C ASN A 262 9.50 -1.75 26.48
N GLY A 263 9.25 -0.83 27.41
CA GLY A 263 7.90 -0.36 27.70
C GLY A 263 7.23 0.33 26.51
N THR A 264 5.90 0.26 26.38
CA THR A 264 5.15 1.07 25.38
C THR A 264 5.00 2.53 25.81
N THR A 265 5.29 2.82 27.07
CA THR A 265 5.42 4.15 27.65
C THR A 265 6.71 4.23 28.43
N ALA A 266 7.43 5.35 28.32
CA ALA A 266 8.68 5.54 29.04
C ALA A 266 8.48 5.42 30.56
N ASN A 267 9.16 4.44 31.17
CA ASN A 267 9.19 4.24 32.61
C ASN A 267 10.49 4.81 33.16
N GLU A 268 10.45 6.05 33.66
CA GLU A 268 11.64 6.73 34.17
C GLU A 268 12.16 6.18 35.53
N ALA A 269 11.52 5.13 36.08
CA ALA A 269 11.96 4.43 37.29
C ALA A 269 12.94 3.27 37.01
N THR A 270 12.87 2.67 35.81
CA THR A 270 13.74 1.59 35.35
C THR A 270 14.61 2.11 34.23
N TYR A 271 15.93 1.93 34.32
CA TYR A 271 16.82 2.43 33.28
C TYR A 271 18.12 1.64 33.24
N VAL A 272 18.72 1.69 32.06
CA VAL A 272 20.03 1.16 31.78
C VAL A 272 21.04 2.30 31.84
N THR A 273 22.20 2.05 32.43
CA THR A 273 23.26 3.05 32.59
C THR A 273 24.64 2.41 32.54
N GLN A 274 25.61 3.10 31.95
CA GLN A 274 26.97 2.58 31.90
C GLN A 274 27.67 2.74 33.27
N THR A 275 28.22 1.64 33.82
CA THR A 275 29.19 1.72 34.93
C THR A 275 30.61 1.88 34.40
N ASN A 276 31.40 2.64 35.16
CA ASN A 276 32.69 3.22 34.80
C ASN A 276 33.82 2.17 34.67
N ASP A 277 33.65 1.15 33.84
CA ASP A 277 34.77 0.30 33.43
C ASP A 277 35.56 1.03 32.36
N SER A 278 36.83 1.26 32.66
CA SER A 278 37.81 1.82 31.74
C SER A 278 37.87 0.99 30.45
N SER A 279 37.19 1.48 29.40
CA SER A 279 37.17 1.02 27.99
C SER A 279 36.27 -0.20 27.69
N PRO A 280 35.56 -0.29 26.54
CA PRO A 280 35.41 0.63 25.41
C PRO A 280 33.98 1.20 25.29
N VAL A 281 33.72 1.93 24.19
CA VAL A 281 32.36 2.20 23.68
C VAL A 281 31.54 0.90 23.71
N LYS A 282 30.33 0.96 24.29
CA LYS A 282 29.44 -0.19 24.46
C LYS A 282 28.14 0.05 23.73
N ASP A 283 27.70 -0.99 23.04
CA ASP A 283 26.47 -1.04 22.28
C ASP A 283 25.52 -1.99 22.98
N ASP A 284 24.31 -1.51 23.16
CA ASP A 284 23.19 -2.28 23.65
C ASP A 284 22.22 -2.44 22.49
N LEU A 285 22.07 -3.67 22.01
CA LEU A 285 21.26 -3.99 20.83
C LEU A 285 20.19 -5.00 21.18
N HIS A 286 19.01 -4.72 20.67
CA HIS A 286 17.82 -5.46 20.98
C HIS A 286 17.09 -5.86 19.71
N THR A 287 16.56 -7.08 19.71
CA THR A 287 15.53 -7.51 18.78
C THR A 287 14.27 -6.68 18.99
N CYS A 288 13.54 -6.39 17.91
CA CYS A 288 12.27 -5.67 17.98
C CYS A 288 11.13 -6.43 17.31
N ASP A 289 9.90 -5.94 17.52
CA ASP A 289 8.73 -6.41 16.78
C ASP A 289 8.96 -6.38 15.27
N ASN A 290 8.34 -7.33 14.57
CA ASN A 290 8.27 -7.29 13.12
C ASN A 290 7.29 -6.22 12.64
N MET A 291 7.54 -5.71 11.44
CA MET A 291 6.52 -4.96 10.71
C MET A 291 5.27 -5.83 10.55
N PRO A 292 4.07 -5.22 10.61
CA PRO A 292 2.84 -5.92 10.29
C PRO A 292 2.95 -6.62 8.91
N ALA A 293 2.50 -7.88 8.82
CA ALA A 293 2.70 -8.74 7.64
C ALA A 293 2.06 -8.20 6.35
N GLY A 294 2.89 -7.83 5.37
CA GLY A 294 2.48 -7.36 4.05
C GLY A 294 3.66 -6.74 3.29
N ASN A 295 3.50 -6.47 2.01
CA ASN A 295 4.48 -5.72 1.24
C ASN A 295 4.36 -4.23 1.57
N ALA A 296 5.48 -3.51 1.64
CA ALA A 296 5.48 -2.07 1.85
C ALA A 296 6.77 -1.44 1.31
N THR A 297 6.65 -0.21 0.81
CA THR A 297 7.79 0.65 0.55
C THR A 297 8.11 1.40 1.84
N ILE A 298 9.33 1.27 2.34
CA ILE A 298 9.75 1.91 3.58
C ILE A 298 10.43 3.24 3.25
N ALA A 299 9.87 4.33 3.75
CA ALA A 299 10.38 5.67 3.56
C ALA A 299 11.50 6.00 4.56
N SER A 300 11.38 5.53 5.80
CA SER A 300 12.43 5.69 6.81
C SER A 300 12.25 4.77 8.00
N VAL A 301 13.36 4.52 8.70
CA VAL A 301 13.40 3.93 10.03
C VAL A 301 13.94 4.96 11.01
N THR A 302 13.24 5.20 12.12
CA THR A 302 13.65 6.14 13.16
C THR A 302 13.75 5.44 14.50
N VAL A 303 14.94 5.44 15.11
CA VAL A 303 15.10 4.94 16.49
C VAL A 303 14.87 6.09 17.46
N TYR A 304 14.00 5.87 18.44
CA TYR A 304 13.68 6.79 19.51
C TYR A 304 14.24 6.27 20.84
N LEU A 305 14.84 7.18 21.61
CA LEU A 305 15.41 6.90 22.92
C LEU A 305 14.90 7.92 23.93
N ARG A 306 14.61 7.48 25.16
CA ARG A 306 14.39 8.38 26.30
C ARG A 306 15.67 8.40 27.13
N ILE A 307 16.36 9.55 27.13
CA ILE A 307 17.70 9.68 27.70
C ILE A 307 17.78 10.77 28.78
N LYS A 308 18.72 10.58 29.71
CA LYS A 308 19.10 11.55 30.74
C LYS A 308 20.56 11.32 31.12
N GLN A 309 21.18 12.24 31.83
CA GLN A 309 22.37 11.96 32.62
C GLN A 309 22.18 12.23 34.11
N THR A 310 22.93 11.51 34.95
CA THR A 310 23.22 11.89 36.33
C THR A 310 24.31 12.97 36.37
N GLY A 311 24.47 13.65 37.51
CA GLY A 311 25.49 14.68 37.68
C GLY A 311 25.22 15.97 36.89
N SER A 312 26.12 16.95 37.00
CA SER A 312 25.91 18.30 36.44
C SER A 312 26.44 18.39 35.00
N VAL A 313 25.74 19.10 34.09
CA VAL A 313 26.14 19.23 32.66
C VAL A 313 27.40 20.10 32.46
N GLY A 314 27.91 20.73 33.52
CA GLY A 314 28.95 21.77 33.43
C GLY A 314 30.36 21.28 33.14
N ASP A 315 30.77 20.16 33.73
CA ASP A 315 32.16 19.69 33.64
C ASP A 315 32.33 18.53 32.64
N TYR A 316 31.28 17.71 32.44
CA TYR A 316 31.26 16.63 31.47
C TYR A 316 29.85 16.34 30.95
N GLN A 317 29.69 16.22 29.63
CA GLN A 317 28.40 15.90 29.00
C GLN A 317 28.44 14.51 28.36
N THR A 318 27.59 13.60 28.85
CA THR A 318 27.46 12.25 28.27
C THR A 318 26.65 12.31 26.98
N THR A 319 27.06 11.52 25.99
CA THR A 319 26.31 11.35 24.74
C THR A 319 25.80 9.93 24.60
N VAL A 320 24.56 9.82 24.12
CA VAL A 320 23.95 8.56 23.68
C VAL A 320 23.73 8.64 22.18
N ILE A 321 24.09 7.59 21.45
CA ILE A 321 23.98 7.54 20.00
C ILE A 321 22.98 6.43 19.64
N PRO A 322 21.85 6.72 18.98
CA PRO A 322 20.98 5.67 18.46
C PRO A 322 21.73 4.79 17.46
N ILE A 323 21.55 3.47 17.55
CA ILE A 323 22.19 2.49 16.66
C ILE A 323 21.12 1.58 16.05
N VAL A 324 21.38 1.18 14.81
CA VAL A 324 20.74 0.04 14.17
C VAL A 324 21.79 -0.98 13.74
N GLU A 325 21.48 -2.27 13.81
CA GLU A 325 22.26 -3.32 13.17
C GLU A 325 21.49 -3.87 11.97
N VAL A 326 22.15 -3.88 10.81
CA VAL A 326 21.59 -4.41 9.57
C VAL A 326 22.60 -5.39 8.98
N GLY A 327 22.17 -6.64 8.74
CA GLY A 327 23.03 -7.66 8.13
C GLY A 327 24.26 -8.04 8.96
N GLY A 328 24.21 -7.91 10.30
CA GLY A 328 25.34 -8.20 11.18
C GLY A 328 26.34 -7.04 11.34
N THR A 329 26.02 -5.85 10.79
CA THR A 329 26.87 -4.66 10.89
C THR A 329 26.13 -3.53 11.59
N GLU A 330 26.81 -2.90 12.55
CA GLU A 330 26.26 -1.79 13.33
C GLU A 330 26.44 -0.44 12.62
N TYR A 331 25.39 0.38 12.62
CA TYR A 331 25.39 1.72 12.05
C TYR A 331 24.97 2.74 13.09
N ALA A 332 25.92 3.60 13.45
CA ALA A 332 25.70 4.67 14.41
C ALA A 332 24.96 5.86 13.75
N GLY A 333 23.95 6.37 14.45
CA GLY A 333 23.27 7.61 14.10
C GLY A 333 24.00 8.85 14.61
N ALA A 334 23.28 9.98 14.66
CA ALA A 334 23.80 11.22 15.22
C ALA A 334 23.82 11.20 16.75
N ALA A 335 24.97 11.51 17.36
CA ALA A 335 25.13 11.60 18.81
C ALA A 335 24.18 12.61 19.46
N LYS A 336 23.61 12.24 20.61
CA LYS A 336 22.64 13.03 21.37
C LYS A 336 23.19 13.35 22.75
N ASN A 337 23.26 14.64 23.03
CA ASN A 337 23.70 15.14 24.31
C ASN A 337 22.66 14.87 25.39
N CYS A 338 23.08 14.25 26.48
CA CYS A 338 22.23 14.08 27.66
C CYS A 338 22.11 15.40 28.42
N THR A 339 20.99 15.56 29.13
CA THR A 339 20.78 16.63 30.11
C THR A 339 20.36 16.03 31.45
N THR A 340 20.28 16.83 32.50
CA THR A 340 19.82 16.39 33.83
C THR A 340 18.31 16.09 33.89
N SER A 341 17.58 16.39 32.82
CA SER A 341 16.17 16.08 32.65
C SER A 341 16.01 15.02 31.57
N TRP A 342 15.02 14.14 31.76
CA TRP A 342 14.67 13.17 30.74
C TRP A 342 14.20 13.88 29.47
N ALA A 343 14.78 13.49 28.34
CA ALA A 343 14.48 14.00 27.01
C ALA A 343 14.30 12.83 26.02
N THR A 344 13.37 12.99 25.08
CA THR A 344 13.19 12.02 23.98
C THR A 344 14.01 12.51 22.81
N VAL A 345 14.89 11.66 22.31
CA VAL A 345 15.77 11.95 21.18
C VAL A 345 15.59 10.88 20.13
N SER A 346 15.94 11.19 18.88
CA SER A 346 15.84 10.22 17.80
C SER A 346 16.86 10.44 16.70
N HIS A 347 17.06 9.40 15.89
CA HIS A 347 17.77 9.49 14.64
C HIS A 347 17.01 8.72 13.55
N THR A 348 16.96 9.29 12.35
CA THR A 348 16.20 8.78 11.22
C THR A 348 17.14 8.40 10.10
N TRP A 349 17.03 7.16 9.64
CA TRP A 349 17.66 6.65 8.43
C TRP A 349 16.63 6.59 7.31
N THR A 350 16.78 7.45 6.31
CA THR A 350 15.90 7.47 5.12
C THR A 350 16.28 6.41 4.07
N LEU A 351 17.46 5.81 4.21
CA LEU A 351 17.98 4.72 3.40
C LEU A 351 18.60 3.67 4.32
N SER A 352 18.61 2.40 3.90
CA SER A 352 19.34 1.35 4.60
C SER A 352 20.81 1.74 4.67
N PRO A 353 21.40 1.85 5.88
CA PRO A 353 22.78 2.31 6.02
C PRO A 353 23.80 1.26 5.54
N ASP A 354 23.39 -0.01 5.39
CA ASP A 354 24.21 -1.07 4.81
C ASP A 354 24.33 -0.94 3.29
N THR A 355 23.19 -0.77 2.61
CA THR A 355 23.13 -0.83 1.15
C THR A 355 23.13 0.53 0.46
N GLY A 356 22.80 1.60 1.19
CA GLY A 356 22.64 2.96 0.64
C GLY A 356 21.41 3.12 -0.27
N ILE A 357 20.49 2.17 -0.26
CA ILE A 357 19.22 2.20 -1.03
C ILE A 357 18.01 2.16 -0.07
N ALA A 358 16.79 2.16 -0.62
CA ALA A 358 15.58 2.07 0.19
C ALA A 358 15.56 0.79 1.04
N TRP A 359 15.09 0.91 2.28
CA TRP A 359 14.93 -0.22 3.19
C TRP A 359 13.98 -1.27 2.61
N THR A 360 14.30 -2.53 2.85
CA THR A 360 13.43 -3.68 2.56
C THR A 360 12.70 -4.13 3.83
N VAL A 361 11.52 -4.74 3.65
CA VAL A 361 10.76 -5.33 4.78
C VAL A 361 11.56 -6.42 5.49
N ALA A 362 12.39 -7.17 4.75
CA ALA A 362 13.26 -8.19 5.32
C ALA A 362 14.35 -7.59 6.21
N GLU A 363 15.00 -6.49 5.78
CA GLU A 363 15.96 -5.77 6.63
C GLU A 363 15.31 -5.25 7.91
N VAL A 364 14.11 -4.64 7.81
CA VAL A 364 13.41 -4.11 8.99
C VAL A 364 12.97 -5.21 9.96
N ASN A 365 12.53 -6.37 9.46
CA ASN A 365 12.15 -7.50 10.31
C ASN A 365 13.35 -8.23 10.94
N ALA A 366 14.54 -8.09 10.37
CA ALA A 366 15.78 -8.61 10.93
C ALA A 366 16.58 -7.53 11.70
N LEU A 367 16.00 -6.34 11.85
CA LEU A 367 16.67 -5.17 12.43
C LEU A 367 16.91 -5.38 13.92
N LEU A 368 18.12 -5.05 14.37
CA LEU A 368 18.36 -4.77 15.78
C LEU A 368 18.41 -3.27 15.98
N ILE A 369 17.84 -2.83 17.10
CA ILE A 369 17.79 -1.42 17.46
C ILE A 369 18.41 -1.25 18.83
N GLY A 370 18.94 -0.06 19.08
CA GLY A 370 19.47 0.22 20.39
C GLY A 370 20.28 1.50 20.43
N TYR A 371 21.31 1.49 21.24
CA TYR A 371 22.07 2.68 21.53
C TYR A 371 23.49 2.38 21.98
N ARG A 372 24.32 3.40 21.79
CA ARG A 372 25.70 3.46 22.24
C ARG A 372 25.87 4.55 23.24
N THR A 373 26.43 4.22 24.39
CA THR A 373 26.84 5.22 25.36
C THR A 373 28.32 5.51 25.21
N THR A 374 28.69 6.78 25.03
CA THR A 374 30.09 7.19 25.04
C THR A 374 30.33 8.04 26.29
N PRO A 375 31.14 7.55 27.26
CA PRO A 375 31.48 8.34 28.43
C PRO A 375 32.38 9.48 28.00
N ASN A 376 32.12 10.69 28.49
CA ASN A 376 32.91 11.88 28.19
C ASN A 376 33.79 12.32 29.38
N ALA A 377 33.77 11.56 30.49
CA ALA A 377 34.48 11.91 31.73
C ALA A 377 35.27 10.72 32.29
N PRO A 378 36.49 10.95 32.80
CA PRO A 378 37.15 10.04 33.73
C PRO A 378 36.62 10.18 35.18
N ALA A 379 35.59 10.99 35.44
CA ALA A 379 35.04 11.28 36.77
C ALA A 379 33.69 10.59 37.02
N PHE A 380 33.42 10.28 38.28
CA PHE A 380 32.72 9.08 38.74
C PHE A 380 31.17 9.17 38.85
N ASP A 381 30.54 10.33 38.59
CA ASP A 381 29.12 10.57 38.93
C ASP A 381 28.20 10.91 37.74
N GLU A 382 28.74 11.36 36.59
CA GLU A 382 27.95 11.64 35.38
C GLU A 382 27.78 10.39 34.51
N LYS A 383 26.57 9.83 34.47
CA LYS A 383 26.25 8.63 33.68
C LYS A 383 25.06 8.88 32.79
N GLY A 384 25.16 8.48 31.53
CA GLY A 384 24.03 8.40 30.61
C GLY A 384 23.05 7.32 31.06
N GLN A 385 21.77 7.62 30.97
CA GLN A 385 20.66 6.76 31.36
C GLN A 385 19.72 6.63 30.17
N VAL A 386 19.26 5.41 29.89
CA VAL A 386 18.23 5.12 28.89
C VAL A 386 17.13 4.29 29.54
N CYS A 387 15.88 4.73 29.44
CA CYS A 387 14.72 4.03 30.03
C CYS A 387 13.67 3.59 28.99
N TRP A 388 13.97 3.82 27.71
CA TRP A 388 13.01 3.59 26.64
C TRP A 388 13.73 3.54 25.30
N CYS A 389 13.49 2.49 24.53
CA CYS A 389 14.01 2.31 23.18
C CYS A 389 12.96 1.64 22.28
N TYR A 390 12.73 2.21 21.10
CA TYR A 390 11.89 1.60 20.08
C TYR A 390 12.21 2.21 18.70
N ALA A 391 11.83 1.52 17.64
CA ALA A 391 11.89 2.05 16.29
C ALA A 391 10.51 2.41 15.77
N VAL A 392 10.49 3.36 14.85
CA VAL A 392 9.32 3.74 14.09
C VAL A 392 9.66 3.61 12.62
N CYS A 393 8.90 2.78 11.92
CA CYS A 393 8.97 2.62 10.49
C CYS A 393 7.87 3.43 9.82
N VAL A 394 8.28 4.37 8.97
CA VAL A 394 7.37 5.10 8.09
C VAL A 394 7.32 4.36 6.77
N ASN A 395 6.14 3.85 6.40
CA ASN A 395 5.99 3.01 5.23
C ASN A 395 4.67 3.26 4.49
N THR A 396 4.69 3.01 3.20
CA THR A 396 3.50 2.99 2.34
C THR A 396 3.21 1.54 2.02
N PRO A 397 2.09 0.97 2.52
CA PRO A 397 1.69 -0.38 2.17
C PRO A 397 1.64 -0.53 0.66
N THR A 398 2.24 -1.60 0.17
CA THR A 398 2.10 -2.02 -1.22
C THR A 398 1.34 -3.34 -1.23
N TRP A 399 0.88 -3.72 -2.40
CA TRP A 399 0.38 -5.07 -2.61
C TRP A 399 1.56 -5.97 -2.95
#